data_AF-A0A2E3QPC6-F1
#
_entry.id   AF-A0A2E3QPC6-F1
#
_cell.length_a   1.000
_cell.length_b   1.000
_cell.length_c   1.000
_cell.angle_alpha   90.00
_cell.angle_beta   90.00
_cell.angle_gamma   90.00
#
_symmetry.space_group_name_H-M   'P 1'
#
loop_
_entity.id
_entity.type
_entity.pdbx_description
1 polymer ?
#
loop_
_entity_poly.entity_id
_entity_poly.type
_entity_poly.pdbx_seq_one_letter_code
_entity_poly.pdbx_strand_id
1 'polypeptide(L)'
;YSDEDFTKPRLKMAFLPSKAKLIDNPVSIAPGFAVENVYVFPGVPKIMEVMFVEFLKTMKVEEKIYKKNITTQLSEGLIGEYLELVQNKFKDLEIGSYPYFKNNSFGVSLLICGDKKNRVDSASKLIFDYLLIKKGKPRLF
;
A
#
# COMPACT_ATOMS: atom_id res chain seq x y z
N TYR A 1 2.50 -37.62 7.68
CA TYR A 1 1.07 -37.36 7.42
C TYR A 1 0.30 -38.63 7.76
N SER A 2 -0.89 -38.50 8.38
CA SER A 2 -1.87 -39.59 8.53
C SER A 2 -2.72 -39.71 7.26
N ASP A 3 -3.25 -40.91 6.98
CA ASP A 3 -3.95 -41.22 5.71
C ASP A 3 -5.25 -40.42 5.51
N GLU A 4 -5.83 -39.87 6.58
CA GLU A 4 -7.05 -39.06 6.54
C GLU A 4 -6.87 -37.70 5.81
N ASP A 5 -5.64 -37.23 5.64
CA ASP A 5 -5.35 -35.94 5.02
C ASP A 5 -5.28 -35.96 3.48
N PHE A 6 -5.25 -37.12 2.84
CA PHE A 6 -5.06 -37.29 1.38
C PHE A 6 -6.37 -37.49 0.61
N THR A 7 -7.20 -36.47 0.55
CA THR A 7 -8.43 -36.52 -0.26
C THR A 7 -8.15 -36.27 -1.75
N LYS A 8 -8.98 -36.84 -2.66
CA LYS A 8 -8.86 -36.60 -4.12
C LYS A 8 -8.80 -35.11 -4.50
N PRO A 9 -9.60 -34.20 -3.90
CA PRO A 9 -9.46 -32.76 -4.15
C PRO A 9 -8.13 -32.19 -3.68
N ARG A 10 -7.60 -32.63 -2.53
CA ARG A 10 -6.29 -32.16 -2.01
C ARG A 10 -5.13 -32.64 -2.89
N LEU A 11 -5.22 -33.84 -3.45
CA LEU A 11 -4.22 -34.33 -4.43
C LEU A 11 -4.16 -33.46 -5.69
N LYS A 12 -5.29 -32.89 -6.15
CA LYS A 12 -5.30 -31.95 -7.29
C LYS A 12 -4.52 -30.67 -7.01
N MET A 13 -4.33 -30.29 -5.75
CA MET A 13 -3.55 -29.10 -5.38
C MET A 13 -2.05 -29.27 -5.65
N ALA A 14 -1.57 -30.51 -5.84
CA ALA A 14 -0.22 -30.80 -6.29
C ALA A 14 -0.06 -30.72 -7.82
N PHE A 15 -1.15 -30.54 -8.57
CA PHE A 15 -1.10 -30.41 -10.03
C PHE A 15 -0.69 -28.98 -10.41
N LEU A 16 0.53 -28.84 -10.91
CA LEU A 16 1.14 -27.57 -11.25
C LEU A 16 1.56 -27.52 -12.72
N PRO A 17 1.59 -26.33 -13.35
CA PRO A 17 2.14 -26.16 -14.67
C PRO A 17 3.62 -26.60 -14.75
N SER A 18 4.06 -27.00 -15.95
CA SER A 18 5.47 -27.26 -16.18
C SER A 18 6.31 -26.02 -15.86
N LYS A 19 7.50 -26.22 -15.29
CA LYS A 19 8.44 -25.18 -14.82
C LYS A 19 7.93 -24.32 -13.64
N ALA A 20 6.81 -24.68 -13.02
CA ALA A 20 6.35 -24.00 -11.82
C ALA A 20 7.38 -24.12 -10.68
N LYS A 21 7.64 -23.02 -9.98
CA LYS A 21 8.40 -22.99 -8.73
C LYS A 21 7.43 -22.81 -7.58
N LEU A 22 7.60 -23.60 -6.52
CA LEU A 22 6.75 -23.48 -5.34
C LEU A 22 7.06 -22.18 -4.59
N ILE A 23 6.00 -21.55 -4.08
CA ILE A 23 6.08 -20.47 -3.10
C ILE A 23 5.64 -21.07 -1.77
N ASP A 24 6.58 -21.12 -0.82
CA ASP A 24 6.32 -21.71 0.49
C ASP A 24 5.19 -20.98 1.20
N ASN A 25 4.31 -21.77 1.81
CA ASN A 25 3.22 -21.26 2.61
C ASN A 25 3.49 -21.53 4.10
N PRO A 26 3.85 -20.51 4.89
CA PRO A 26 4.13 -20.69 6.31
C PRO A 26 2.85 -20.87 7.16
N VAL A 27 1.66 -20.68 6.58
CA VAL A 27 0.37 -20.67 7.30
C VAL A 27 -0.45 -21.93 7.01
N SER A 28 -0.38 -22.47 5.79
CA SER A 28 -1.26 -23.56 5.37
C SER A 28 -0.57 -24.56 4.45
N ILE A 29 -1.25 -25.70 4.25
CA ILE A 29 -0.81 -26.79 3.40
C ILE A 29 -0.89 -26.42 1.90
N ALA A 30 -1.74 -25.47 1.52
CA ALA A 30 -1.92 -25.07 0.12
C ALA A 30 -0.74 -24.23 -0.37
N PRO A 31 0.11 -24.73 -1.29
CA PRO A 31 1.24 -23.96 -1.78
C PRO A 31 0.76 -22.89 -2.77
N GLY A 32 1.53 -21.81 -2.84
CA GLY A 32 1.50 -20.91 -3.99
C GLY A 32 2.48 -21.43 -5.04
N PHE A 33 2.43 -20.88 -6.24
CA PHE A 33 3.44 -21.19 -7.25
C PHE A 33 3.70 -20.00 -8.17
N ALA A 34 4.87 -20.02 -8.80
CA ALA A 34 5.29 -19.05 -9.78
C ALA A 34 5.62 -19.74 -11.10
N VAL A 35 5.22 -19.14 -12.22
CA VAL A 35 5.68 -19.49 -13.56
C VAL A 35 6.22 -18.22 -14.20
N GLU A 36 7.54 -18.17 -14.40
CA GLU A 36 8.22 -16.97 -14.91
C GLU A 36 7.89 -15.72 -14.08
N ASN A 37 7.16 -14.75 -14.64
CA ASN A 37 6.73 -13.52 -13.98
C ASN A 37 5.28 -13.55 -13.46
N VAL A 38 4.62 -14.71 -13.49
CA VAL A 38 3.25 -14.91 -13.00
C VAL A 38 3.29 -15.62 -11.65
N TYR A 39 2.68 -15.00 -10.64
CA TYR A 39 2.64 -15.51 -9.27
C TYR A 39 1.19 -15.81 -8.87
N VAL A 40 0.95 -17.03 -8.38
CA VAL A 40 -0.37 -17.50 -7.97
C VAL A 40 -0.39 -17.76 -6.47
N PHE A 41 -1.33 -17.11 -5.79
CA PHE A 41 -1.53 -17.21 -4.35
C PHE A 41 -2.93 -17.75 -4.01
N PRO A 42 -3.13 -18.30 -2.80
CA PRO A 42 -4.46 -18.72 -2.33
C PRO A 42 -5.46 -17.55 -2.28
N GLY A 43 -6.74 -17.82 -2.56
CA GLY A 43 -7.79 -16.80 -2.57
C GLY A 43 -8.20 -16.26 -1.19
N VAL A 44 -7.77 -16.88 -0.09
CA VAL A 44 -8.07 -16.43 1.27
C VAL A 44 -7.13 -15.25 1.61
N PRO A 45 -7.63 -14.02 1.82
CA PRO A 45 -6.79 -12.83 1.95
C PRO A 45 -5.70 -12.96 3.02
N LYS A 46 -6.05 -13.53 4.18
CA LYS A 46 -5.11 -13.66 5.30
C LYS A 46 -3.93 -14.58 4.99
N ILE A 47 -4.16 -15.64 4.21
CA ILE A 47 -3.10 -16.58 3.79
C ILE A 47 -2.23 -15.91 2.72
N MET A 48 -2.87 -15.26 1.74
CA MET A 48 -2.18 -14.54 0.67
C MET A 48 -1.26 -13.45 1.23
N GLU A 49 -1.73 -12.63 2.17
CA GLU A 49 -0.92 -11.56 2.80
C GLU A 49 0.40 -12.09 3.38
N VAL A 50 0.34 -13.18 4.15
CA VAL A 50 1.53 -13.75 4.79
C VAL A 50 2.49 -14.33 3.75
N MET A 51 1.94 -15.07 2.78
CA MET A 51 2.75 -15.63 1.68
C MET A 51 3.40 -14.54 0.82
N PHE A 52 2.66 -13.47 0.53
CA PHE A 52 3.14 -12.37 -0.28
C PHE A 52 4.28 -11.62 0.43
N VAL A 53 4.17 -11.38 1.75
CA VAL A 53 5.25 -10.76 2.53
C VAL A 53 6.53 -11.60 2.53
N GLU A 54 6.43 -12.92 2.68
CA GLU A 54 7.60 -13.81 2.59
C GLU A 54 8.18 -13.83 1.17
N PHE A 55 7.32 -13.93 0.16
CA PHE A 55 7.70 -13.89 -1.24
C PHE A 55 8.45 -12.59 -1.60
N LEU A 56 7.98 -11.44 -1.13
CA LEU A 56 8.63 -10.15 -1.36
C LEU A 56 10.08 -10.10 -0.86
N LYS A 57 10.46 -10.87 0.17
CA LYS A 57 11.86 -10.95 0.63
C LYS A 57 12.80 -11.58 -0.40
N THR A 58 12.26 -12.39 -1.31
CA THR A 58 13.02 -13.02 -2.39
C THR A 58 13.19 -12.09 -3.61
N MET A 59 12.40 -11.02 -3.68
CA MET A 59 12.47 -10.04 -4.77
C MET A 59 13.51 -8.97 -4.47
N LYS A 60 14.25 -8.57 -5.51
CA LYS A 60 15.04 -7.34 -5.46
C LYS A 60 14.08 -6.17 -5.61
N VAL A 61 13.88 -5.40 -4.55
CA VAL A 61 13.14 -4.13 -4.62
C VAL A 61 14.09 -3.08 -5.19
N GLU A 62 13.86 -2.69 -6.45
CA GLU A 62 14.75 -1.75 -7.15
C GLU A 62 14.42 -0.29 -6.83
N GLU A 63 13.15 0.03 -6.58
CA GLU A 63 12.71 1.41 -6.37
C GLU A 63 11.85 1.54 -5.11
N LYS A 64 12.21 2.48 -4.24
CA LYS A 64 11.49 2.75 -3.00
C LYS A 64 10.66 4.01 -3.14
N ILE A 65 9.35 3.85 -3.03
CA ILE A 65 8.41 4.97 -2.96
C ILE A 65 8.27 5.40 -1.49
N TYR A 66 8.45 6.70 -1.23
CA TYR A 66 8.21 7.33 0.05
C TYR A 66 6.83 7.96 0.05
N LYS A 67 6.13 7.82 1.18
CA LYS A 67 4.81 8.40 1.37
C LYS A 67 4.67 9.04 2.74
N LYS A 68 3.89 10.12 2.80
CA LYS A 68 3.45 10.76 4.05
C LYS A 68 1.96 11.07 3.98
N ASN A 69 1.25 10.85 5.08
CA ASN A 69 -0.17 11.17 5.18
C ASN A 69 -0.38 12.32 6.16
N ILE A 70 -1.10 13.35 5.74
CA ILE A 70 -1.54 14.46 6.61
C ILE A 70 -3.06 14.48 6.62
N THR A 71 -3.70 14.44 7.79
CA THR A 71 -5.14 14.67 7.89
C THR A 71 -5.42 16.07 8.40
N THR A 72 -6.49 16.71 7.92
CA THR A 72 -6.97 18.01 8.38
C THR A 72 -8.50 18.02 8.50
N GLN A 73 -9.04 18.87 9.38
CA GLN A 73 -10.48 19.10 9.52
C GLN A 73 -11.02 20.18 8.57
N LEU A 74 -10.17 20.73 7.69
CA LEU A 74 -10.59 21.68 6.65
C LEU A 74 -11.29 20.97 5.49
N SER A 75 -12.15 21.70 4.78
CA SER A 75 -12.70 21.23 3.51
C SER A 75 -11.66 21.35 2.39
N GLU A 76 -11.80 20.48 1.39
CA GLU A 76 -10.94 20.48 0.21
C GLU A 76 -10.93 21.83 -0.52
N GLY A 77 -12.10 22.47 -0.67
CA GLY A 77 -12.20 23.78 -1.32
C GLY A 77 -11.38 24.88 -0.64
N LEU A 78 -11.10 24.79 0.66
CA LEU A 78 -10.27 25.79 1.38
C LEU A 78 -8.77 25.59 1.18
N ILE A 79 -8.35 24.40 0.77
CA ILE A 79 -6.93 24.02 0.66
C ILE A 79 -6.50 23.75 -0.77
N GLY A 80 -7.45 23.51 -1.70
CA GLY A 80 -7.20 23.13 -3.08
C GLY A 80 -6.22 24.04 -3.81
N GLU A 81 -6.41 25.36 -3.78
CA GLU A 81 -5.51 26.32 -4.43
C GLU A 81 -4.06 26.19 -3.90
N TYR A 82 -3.90 26.03 -2.59
CA TYR A 82 -2.57 25.86 -2.00
C TYR A 82 -1.94 24.51 -2.36
N LEU A 83 -2.74 23.44 -2.39
CA LEU A 83 -2.26 22.13 -2.81
C LEU A 83 -1.82 22.15 -4.28
N GLU A 84 -2.54 22.84 -5.16
CA GLU A 84 -2.15 23.03 -6.55
C GLU A 84 -0.82 23.79 -6.66
N LEU A 85 -0.62 24.86 -5.87
CA LEU A 85 0.65 25.58 -5.82
C LEU A 85 1.81 24.67 -5.37
N VAL A 86 1.59 23.83 -4.37
CA VAL A 86 2.61 22.87 -3.91
C VAL A 86 2.86 21.79 -4.96
N GLN A 87 1.82 21.23 -5.60
CA GLN A 87 1.95 20.25 -6.67
C GLN A 87 2.75 20.81 -7.86
N ASN A 88 2.52 22.06 -8.23
CA ASN A 88 3.27 22.74 -9.29
C ASN A 88 4.74 23.00 -8.92
N LYS A 89 5.04 23.18 -7.63
CA LYS A 89 6.41 23.32 -7.10
C LYS A 89 7.15 21.99 -6.99
N PHE A 90 6.42 20.90 -6.72
CA PHE A 90 6.94 19.54 -6.56
C PHE A 90 6.40 18.63 -7.66
N LYS A 91 6.77 18.91 -8.92
CA LYS A 91 6.30 18.17 -10.11
C LYS A 91 6.71 16.69 -10.12
N ASP A 92 7.69 16.32 -9.30
CA ASP A 92 8.18 14.96 -9.13
C ASP A 92 7.48 14.18 -8.00
N LEU A 93 6.52 14.81 -7.33
CA LEU A 93 5.69 14.18 -6.30
C LEU A 93 4.24 14.12 -6.78
N GLU A 94 3.49 13.16 -6.25
CA GLU A 94 2.02 13.13 -6.36
C GLU A 94 1.40 13.54 -5.03
N ILE A 95 0.48 14.51 -5.07
CA ILE A 95 -0.29 14.97 -3.92
C ILE A 95 -1.76 14.63 -4.16
N GLY A 96 -2.25 13.60 -3.46
CA GLY A 96 -3.65 13.18 -3.48
C GLY A 96 -4.45 13.81 -2.34
N SER A 97 -5.69 14.20 -2.62
CA SER A 97 -6.67 14.72 -1.66
C SER A 97 -7.86 13.76 -1.57
N TYR A 98 -8.13 13.24 -0.37
CA TYR A 98 -9.19 12.27 -0.11
C TYR A 98 -10.12 12.79 0.99
N PRO A 99 -11.21 13.48 0.63
CA PRO A 99 -12.20 13.93 1.60
C PRO A 99 -12.90 12.73 2.27
N TYR A 100 -13.14 12.83 3.57
CA TYR A 100 -13.83 11.80 4.33
C TYR A 100 -14.88 12.38 5.27
N PHE A 101 -15.95 11.61 5.46
CA PHE A 101 -17.03 11.90 6.40
C PHE A 101 -17.21 10.67 7.28
N LYS A 102 -16.95 10.79 8.58
CA LYS A 102 -17.08 9.69 9.53
C LYS A 102 -17.76 10.19 10.79
N ASN A 103 -19.00 9.73 11.04
CA ASN A 103 -19.87 9.98 12.21
C ASN A 103 -19.32 11.03 13.21
N ASN A 104 -19.57 12.32 12.90
CA ASN A 104 -19.12 13.56 13.59
C ASN A 104 -17.72 14.11 13.27
N SER A 105 -17.02 13.57 12.29
CA SER A 105 -15.75 14.12 11.78
C SER A 105 -15.79 14.25 10.27
N PHE A 106 -15.43 15.43 9.79
CA PHE A 106 -15.22 15.73 8.38
C PHE A 106 -13.80 16.26 8.22
N GLY A 107 -13.20 15.98 7.08
CA GLY A 107 -11.86 16.44 6.78
C GLY A 107 -11.36 15.89 5.47
N VAL A 108 -10.07 16.12 5.25
CA VAL A 108 -9.34 15.64 4.08
C VAL A 108 -8.10 14.90 4.55
N SER A 109 -7.86 13.72 3.96
CA SER A 109 -6.60 13.01 4.06
C SER A 109 -5.76 13.34 2.84
N LEU A 110 -4.58 13.90 3.06
CA LEU A 110 -3.63 14.28 2.03
C LEU A 110 -2.52 13.23 1.98
N LEU A 111 -2.32 12.62 0.81
CA LEU A 111 -1.25 11.67 0.55
C LEU A 111 -0.18 12.36 -0.30
N ILE A 112 1.05 12.42 0.19
CA ILE A 112 2.21 12.91 -0.57
C ILE A 112 3.11 11.72 -0.88
N CYS A 113 3.37 11.47 -2.15
CA CYS A 113 4.05 10.28 -2.65
C CYS A 113 5.19 10.66 -3.62
N GLY A 114 6.33 9.95 -3.57
CA GLY A 114 7.41 10.11 -4.55
C GLY A 114 8.64 9.25 -4.26
N ASP A 115 9.60 9.27 -5.18
CA ASP A 115 10.83 8.47 -5.16
C ASP A 115 11.92 9.05 -4.23
N LYS A 116 11.86 10.35 -3.91
CA LYS A 116 12.86 11.07 -3.10
C LYS A 116 12.32 11.47 -1.74
N LYS A 117 12.80 10.80 -0.68
CA LYS A 117 12.43 11.06 0.71
C LYS A 117 12.49 12.54 1.10
N ASN A 118 13.60 13.21 0.83
CA ASN A 118 13.80 14.62 1.22
C ASN A 118 12.77 15.56 0.60
N ARG A 119 12.28 15.23 -0.61
CA ARG A 119 11.25 16.04 -1.28
C ARG A 119 9.88 15.79 -0.70
N VAL A 120 9.52 14.53 -0.45
CA VAL A 120 8.30 14.17 0.28
C VAL A 120 8.26 14.85 1.65
N ASP A 121 9.39 14.84 2.38
CA ASP A 121 9.52 15.50 3.68
C ASP A 121 9.35 17.03 3.57
N SER A 122 9.94 17.66 2.55
CA SER A 122 9.85 19.10 2.33
C SER A 122 8.42 19.55 1.95
N ALA A 123 7.77 18.84 1.02
CA ALA A 123 6.40 19.12 0.61
C ALA A 123 5.41 18.88 1.75
N SER A 124 5.57 17.77 2.48
CA SER A 124 4.76 17.46 3.66
C SER A 124 4.87 18.55 4.72
N LYS A 125 6.09 19.05 5.00
CA LYS A 125 6.28 20.15 5.95
C LYS A 125 5.57 21.43 5.51
N LEU A 126 5.71 21.84 4.24
CA LEU A 126 5.05 23.03 3.71
C LEU A 126 3.52 22.96 3.84
N ILE A 127 2.94 21.82 3.47
CA ILE A 127 1.50 21.59 3.62
C ILE A 127 1.10 21.61 5.10
N PHE A 128 1.86 20.95 5.97
CA PHE A 128 1.56 20.90 7.41
C PHE A 128 1.56 22.30 8.04
N ASP A 129 2.57 23.12 7.74
CA ASP A 129 2.71 24.48 8.25
C ASP A 129 1.56 25.38 7.75
N TYR A 130 1.17 25.26 6.47
CA TYR A 130 0.01 25.97 5.93
C TYR A 130 -1.30 25.59 6.64
N LEU A 131 -1.51 24.29 6.88
CA LEU A 131 -2.70 23.80 7.57
C LEU A 131 -2.75 24.27 9.03
N LEU A 132 -1.60 24.42 9.71
CA LEU A 132 -1.55 25.03 11.04
C LEU A 132 -2.00 26.49 11.01
N ILE A 133 -1.51 27.28 10.05
CA ILE A 133 -1.89 28.70 9.87
C ILE A 133 -3.40 28.82 9.63
N LYS A 134 -3.99 27.90 8.86
CA LYS A 134 -5.43 27.84 8.58
C LYS A 134 -6.26 27.21 9.72
N LYS A 135 -5.66 26.93 10.88
CA LYS A 135 -6.31 26.30 12.05
C LYS A 135 -6.95 24.93 11.74
N GLY A 136 -6.40 24.21 10.75
CA GLY A 136 -6.93 22.94 10.26
C GLY A 136 -6.63 21.71 11.10
N LYS A 137 -5.99 21.89 12.27
CA LYS A 137 -5.56 20.83 13.21
C LYS A 137 -4.88 19.64 12.50
N PRO A 138 -3.81 19.86 11.72
CA PRO A 138 -3.19 18.82 10.93
C PRO A 138 -2.58 17.72 11.81
N ARG A 139 -2.63 16.47 11.35
CA ARG A 139 -1.96 15.32 11.98
C ARG A 139 -1.17 14.55 10.93
N LEU A 140 0.09 14.24 11.24
CA LEU A 140 1.00 13.51 10.37
C LEU A 140 1.05 12.02 10.77
N PHE A 141 1.01 11.14 9.77
CA PHE A 141 1.09 9.67 9.90
C PHE A 141 2.13 9.09 8.93
#